data_AF-A0A5Q3HGX5-F1
#
_entry.id   AF-A0A5Q3HGX5-F1
#
_cell.length_a   1.000
_cell.length_b   1.000
_cell.length_c   1.000
_cell.angle_alpha   90.00
_cell.angle_beta   90.00
_cell.angle_gamma   90.00
#
_symmetry.space_group_name_H-M   'P 1'
#
loop_
_entity.id
_entity.type
_entity.pdbx_description
1 polymer ?
#
loop_
_entity_poly.entity_id
_entity_poly.type
_entity_poly.pdbx_seq_one_letter_code
_entity_poly.pdbx_strand_id
1 'polypeptide(L)'
;MSGGGFHVHGPHDHELEHAAQGGHGGHDSGGGMIAQIAVITAIIATIGAIFAYMGGATQANAGLYKNNAAIKKTEASNQWNFFQAKSTKQSLAELARDLAPEDKKAAYQGKVDRYEKEKNEIKVIADKLEAEAATWDKSSDEQMHQHHRWAQATTVLQVAIALAAIALLTRKRWLEYGMFAVAGVGLVVGVLAVLHI
;
A
#
# COMPACT_ATOMS: atom_id res chain seq x y z
N MET A 1 -72.63 4.49 0.93
CA MET A 1 -71.87 5.73 0.68
C MET A 1 -70.45 5.32 0.32
N SER A 2 -70.13 5.30 -0.98
CA SER A 2 -68.84 4.87 -1.52
C SER A 2 -67.86 6.04 -1.52
N GLY A 3 -66.85 6.00 -0.65
CA GLY A 3 -65.72 6.94 -0.69
C GLY A 3 -64.71 6.50 -1.74
N GLY A 4 -64.92 6.92 -3.00
CA GLY A 4 -63.91 6.80 -4.05
C GLY A 4 -62.80 7.82 -3.82
N GLY A 5 -61.68 7.40 -3.24
CA GLY A 5 -60.47 8.22 -3.17
C GLY A 5 -59.89 8.39 -4.57
N PHE A 6 -60.06 9.59 -5.14
CA PHE A 6 -59.44 9.97 -6.40
C PHE A 6 -57.95 10.22 -6.15
N HIS A 7 -57.12 9.19 -6.29
CA HIS A 7 -55.67 9.30 -6.16
C HIS A 7 -55.08 9.82 -7.47
N VAL A 8 -54.93 11.14 -7.56
CA VAL A 8 -54.27 11.80 -8.70
C VAL A 8 -52.77 11.59 -8.53
N HIS A 9 -52.20 10.71 -9.34
CA HIS A 9 -50.74 10.52 -9.41
C HIS A 9 -50.10 11.81 -9.93
N GLY A 10 -49.07 12.30 -9.26
CA GLY A 10 -48.33 13.47 -9.73
C GLY A 10 -47.59 13.14 -11.03
N PRO A 11 -47.35 14.10 -11.94
CA PRO A 11 -46.56 13.86 -13.15
C PRO A 11 -45.15 13.30 -12.84
N HIS A 12 -44.65 13.51 -11.62
CA HIS A 12 -43.40 12.93 -11.13
C HIS A 12 -43.49 11.44 -10.78
N ASP A 13 -44.66 10.94 -10.35
CA ASP A 13 -44.86 9.51 -10.10
C ASP A 13 -44.93 8.74 -11.43
N HIS A 14 -45.48 9.37 -12.48
CA HIS A 14 -45.53 8.82 -13.83
C HIS A 14 -44.12 8.77 -14.49
N GLU A 15 -43.27 9.76 -14.23
CA GLU A 15 -41.85 9.76 -14.66
C GLU A 15 -41.01 8.73 -13.89
N LEU A 16 -41.29 8.51 -12.60
CA LEU A 16 -40.65 7.45 -11.81
C LEU A 16 -41.09 6.06 -12.25
N GLU A 17 -42.36 5.87 -12.60
CA GLU A 17 -42.87 4.63 -13.19
C GLU A 17 -42.33 4.40 -14.60
N HIS A 18 -42.18 5.45 -15.43
CA HIS A 18 -41.53 5.36 -16.74
C HIS A 18 -40.01 5.18 -16.66
N ALA A 19 -39.32 5.68 -15.62
CA ALA A 19 -37.91 5.41 -15.38
C ALA A 19 -37.69 3.98 -14.84
N ALA A 20 -38.59 3.48 -13.99
CA ALA A 20 -38.55 2.11 -13.48
C ALA A 20 -38.96 1.07 -14.55
N GLN A 21 -39.97 1.37 -15.37
CA GLN A 21 -40.39 0.51 -16.49
C GLN A 21 -39.48 0.67 -17.73
N GLY A 22 -38.85 1.84 -17.92
CA GLY A 22 -37.87 2.09 -18.99
C GLY A 22 -36.51 1.40 -18.77
N GLY A 23 -36.25 0.89 -17.56
CA GLY A 23 -35.03 0.15 -17.23
C GLY A 23 -35.12 -1.37 -17.37
N HIS A 24 -36.33 -1.96 -17.35
CA HIS A 24 -36.49 -3.41 -17.18
C HIS A 24 -37.75 -4.02 -17.82
N GLY A 25 -38.21 -3.49 -18.96
CA GLY A 25 -39.42 -3.98 -19.63
C GLY A 25 -39.21 -4.31 -21.11
N GLY A 26 -38.51 -5.40 -21.43
CA GLY A 26 -38.33 -5.85 -22.81
C GLY A 26 -38.12 -7.35 -22.87
N HIS A 27 -39.21 -8.09 -23.05
CA HIS A 27 -39.27 -9.53 -23.27
C HIS A 27 -38.74 -9.87 -24.68
N ASP A 28 -37.45 -9.61 -24.90
CA ASP A 28 -36.71 -10.03 -26.08
C ASP A 28 -35.63 -11.00 -25.63
N SER A 29 -35.33 -11.96 -26.49
CA SER A 29 -34.38 -13.08 -26.33
C SER A 29 -32.91 -12.68 -26.00
N GLY A 30 -32.66 -11.44 -25.59
CA GLY A 30 -31.41 -10.91 -25.03
C GLY A 30 -31.47 -10.48 -23.54
N GLY A 31 -32.63 -10.50 -22.88
CA GLY A 31 -32.77 -10.04 -21.47
C GLY A 31 -32.03 -10.91 -20.44
N GLY A 32 -32.03 -12.24 -20.62
CA GLY A 32 -31.25 -13.15 -19.78
C GLY A 32 -29.74 -12.96 -19.95
N MET A 33 -29.30 -12.61 -21.15
CA MET A 33 -27.89 -12.35 -21.45
C MET A 33 -27.43 -11.01 -20.85
N ILE A 34 -28.26 -9.97 -20.87
CA ILE A 34 -27.96 -8.69 -20.20
C ILE A 34 -27.87 -8.86 -18.68
N ALA A 35 -28.81 -9.60 -18.07
CA ALA A 35 -28.77 -9.91 -16.65
C ALA A 35 -27.52 -10.73 -16.27
N GLN A 36 -27.15 -11.71 -17.12
CA GLN A 36 -25.96 -12.53 -16.92
C GLN A 36 -24.66 -11.71 -17.05
N ILE A 37 -24.57 -10.81 -18.03
CA ILE A 37 -23.45 -9.87 -18.20
C ILE A 37 -23.34 -8.93 -16.99
N ALA A 38 -24.47 -8.41 -16.49
CA ALA A 38 -24.49 -7.55 -15.31
C ALA A 38 -23.96 -8.28 -14.07
N VAL A 39 -24.39 -9.53 -13.84
CA VAL A 39 -23.91 -10.35 -12.72
C VAL A 39 -22.42 -10.66 -12.86
N ILE A 40 -21.95 -11.05 -14.05
CA ILE A 40 -20.52 -11.29 -14.31
C ILE A 40 -19.70 -10.01 -14.07
N THR A 41 -20.20 -8.85 -14.50
CA THR A 41 -19.54 -7.56 -14.29
C THR A 41 -19.45 -7.21 -12.81
N ALA A 42 -20.51 -7.46 -12.03
CA ALA A 42 -20.50 -7.27 -10.58
C ALA A 42 -19.49 -8.19 -9.87
N ILE A 43 -19.35 -9.44 -10.33
CA ILE A 43 -18.35 -10.39 -9.81
C ILE A 43 -16.92 -9.93 -10.16
N ILE A 44 -16.68 -9.50 -11.39
CA ILE A 44 -15.36 -8.96 -11.80
C ILE A 44 -15.03 -7.68 -11.01
N ALA A 45 -16.02 -6.80 -10.79
CA ALA A 45 -15.84 -5.57 -10.03
C ALA A 45 -15.52 -5.84 -8.55
N THR A 46 -16.16 -6.83 -7.92
CA THR A 46 -15.86 -7.21 -6.53
C THR A 46 -14.46 -7.83 -6.40
N ILE A 47 -14.04 -8.68 -7.35
CA ILE A 47 -12.67 -9.19 -7.40
C ILE A 47 -11.67 -8.05 -7.61
N GLY A 48 -11.97 -7.09 -8.48
CA GLY A 48 -11.15 -5.90 -8.70
C GLY A 48 -11.03 -5.00 -7.47
N ALA A 49 -12.11 -4.86 -6.70
CA ALA A 49 -12.09 -4.14 -5.44
C ALA A 49 -11.17 -4.82 -4.41
N ILE A 50 -11.15 -6.16 -4.37
CA ILE A 50 -10.23 -6.92 -3.50
C ILE A 50 -8.78 -6.68 -3.93
N PHE A 51 -8.47 -6.72 -5.24
CA PHE A 51 -7.11 -6.46 -5.73
C PHE A 51 -6.66 -5.02 -5.47
N ALA A 52 -7.54 -4.04 -5.68
CA ALA A 52 -7.27 -2.65 -5.38
C ALA A 52 -7.01 -2.43 -3.87
N TYR A 53 -7.78 -3.10 -3.01
CA TYR A 53 -7.56 -3.08 -1.56
C TYR A 53 -6.21 -3.71 -1.18
N MET A 54 -5.88 -4.89 -1.72
CA MET A 54 -4.61 -5.56 -1.46
C MET A 54 -3.40 -4.74 -1.93
N GLY A 55 -3.50 -4.10 -3.11
CA GLY A 55 -2.50 -3.14 -3.58
C GLY A 55 -2.36 -1.95 -2.63
N GLY A 56 -3.46 -1.29 -2.27
CA GLY A 56 -3.44 -0.18 -1.31
C GLY A 56 -2.87 -0.56 0.06
N ALA A 57 -3.23 -1.74 0.58
CA ALA A 57 -2.78 -2.23 1.88
C ALA A 57 -1.27 -2.54 1.89
N THR A 58 -0.75 -3.21 0.85
CA THR A 58 0.69 -3.48 0.71
C THR A 58 1.50 -2.20 0.54
N GLN A 59 1.00 -1.22 -0.23
CA GLN A 59 1.62 0.10 -0.36
C GLN A 59 1.68 0.85 0.99
N ALA A 60 0.57 0.86 1.73
CA ALA A 60 0.49 1.51 3.04
C ALA A 60 1.46 0.85 4.03
N ASN A 61 1.50 -0.49 4.09
CA ASN A 61 2.42 -1.23 4.95
C ASN A 61 3.88 -0.99 4.58
N ALA A 62 4.24 -1.00 3.28
CA ALA A 62 5.58 -0.66 2.84
C ALA A 62 5.97 0.77 3.27
N GLY A 63 5.06 1.72 3.16
CA GLY A 63 5.24 3.10 3.62
C GLY A 63 5.45 3.21 5.14
N LEU A 64 4.66 2.49 5.92
CA LEU A 64 4.80 2.44 7.39
C LEU A 64 6.16 1.85 7.81
N TYR A 65 6.58 0.75 7.20
CA TYR A 65 7.89 0.14 7.47
C TYR A 65 9.04 1.08 7.10
N LYS A 66 8.94 1.78 5.97
CA LYS A 66 9.94 2.77 5.56
C LYS A 66 10.00 3.96 6.52
N ASN A 67 8.87 4.41 7.03
CA ASN A 67 8.81 5.47 8.02
C ASN A 67 9.48 5.05 9.34
N ASN A 68 9.18 3.84 9.83
CA ASN A 68 9.84 3.28 11.01
C ASN A 68 11.35 3.14 10.80
N ALA A 69 11.79 2.65 9.63
CA ALA A 69 13.20 2.59 9.27
C ALA A 69 13.86 3.97 9.31
N ALA A 70 13.19 4.99 8.78
CA ALA A 70 13.69 6.36 8.80
C ALA A 70 13.80 6.91 10.23
N ILE A 71 12.80 6.70 11.09
CA ILE A 71 12.84 7.09 12.52
C ILE A 71 14.05 6.42 13.19
N LYS A 72 14.21 5.11 13.04
CA LYS A 72 15.33 4.36 13.63
C LYS A 72 16.69 4.80 13.11
N LYS A 73 16.78 5.11 11.82
CA LYS A 73 18.00 5.65 11.21
C LYS A 73 18.34 7.04 11.74
N THR A 74 17.34 7.89 12.00
CA THR A 74 17.54 9.19 12.66
C THR A 74 17.97 9.02 14.12
N GLU A 75 17.36 8.09 14.86
CA GLU A 75 17.77 7.76 16.24
C GLU A 75 19.23 7.28 16.27
N ALA A 76 19.63 6.38 15.35
CA ALA A 76 21.00 5.91 15.22
C ALA A 76 21.98 7.06 14.89
N SER A 77 21.61 7.93 13.95
CA SER A 77 22.41 9.13 13.61
C SER A 77 22.62 10.04 14.83
N ASN A 78 21.59 10.24 15.65
CA ASN A 78 21.71 11.00 16.89
C ASN A 78 22.69 10.33 17.87
N GLN A 79 22.68 9.00 17.99
CA GLN A 79 23.64 8.28 18.83
C GLN A 79 25.07 8.41 18.29
N TRP A 80 25.27 8.30 16.97
CA TRP A 80 26.58 8.55 16.36
C TRP A 80 27.06 9.98 16.60
N ASN A 81 26.18 10.98 16.54
CA ASN A 81 26.53 12.35 16.88
C ASN A 81 26.95 12.49 18.35
N PHE A 82 26.27 11.81 19.28
CA PHE A 82 26.70 11.76 20.68
C PHE A 82 28.04 11.05 20.86
N PHE A 83 28.27 9.93 20.18
CA PHE A 83 29.55 9.22 20.16
C PHE A 83 30.67 10.16 19.71
N GLN A 84 30.48 10.87 18.60
CA GLN A 84 31.45 11.82 18.07
C GLN A 84 31.72 12.96 19.06
N ALA A 85 30.67 13.52 19.67
CA ALA A 85 30.82 14.56 20.69
C ALA A 85 31.61 14.07 21.92
N LYS A 86 31.37 12.83 22.38
CA LYS A 86 32.11 12.21 23.48
C LYS A 86 33.56 11.92 23.08
N SER A 87 33.79 11.43 21.87
CA SER A 87 35.14 11.20 21.34
C SER A 87 35.96 12.49 21.28
N THR A 88 35.37 13.61 20.86
CA THR A 88 36.03 14.92 20.89
C THR A 88 36.36 15.35 22.33
N LYS A 89 35.45 15.15 23.29
CA LYS A 89 35.70 15.44 24.71
C LYS A 89 36.79 14.56 25.32
N GLN A 90 36.83 13.29 24.92
CA GLN A 90 37.89 12.35 25.29
C GLN A 90 39.23 12.83 24.75
N SER A 91 39.33 13.13 23.45
CA SER A 91 40.57 13.62 22.83
C SER A 91 41.07 14.90 23.49
N LEU A 92 40.17 15.83 23.85
CA LEU A 92 40.55 17.03 24.59
C LEU A 92 41.03 16.72 26.02
N ALA A 93 40.44 15.72 26.68
CA ALA A 93 40.87 15.27 28.01
C ALA A 93 42.23 14.55 27.97
N GLU A 94 42.49 13.77 26.93
CA GLU A 94 43.80 13.16 26.65
C GLU A 94 44.85 14.24 26.42
N LEU A 95 44.56 15.23 25.57
CA LEU A 95 45.44 16.38 25.37
C LEU A 95 45.71 17.12 26.69
N ALA A 96 44.66 17.40 27.47
CA ALA A 96 44.81 18.08 28.76
C ALA A 96 45.63 17.25 29.77
N ARG A 97 45.49 15.92 29.76
CA ARG A 97 46.31 15.00 30.57
C ARG A 97 47.78 15.10 30.17
N ASP A 98 48.07 15.10 28.87
CA ASP A 98 49.44 15.07 28.36
C ASP A 98 50.19 16.37 28.62
N LEU A 99 49.48 17.51 28.64
CA LEU A 99 50.03 18.82 29.01
C LEU A 99 50.00 19.11 30.53
N ALA A 100 49.29 18.31 31.33
CA ALA A 100 49.14 18.57 32.76
C ALA A 100 50.43 18.20 33.55
N PRO A 101 50.69 18.89 34.67
CA PRO A 101 51.70 18.44 35.63
C PRO A 101 51.27 17.12 36.28
N GLU A 102 52.22 16.33 36.78
CA GLU A 102 52.00 14.93 37.20
C GLU A 102 50.91 14.75 38.25
N ASP A 103 50.77 15.70 39.18
CA ASP A 103 49.76 15.71 40.24
C ASP A 103 48.32 15.75 39.71
N LYS A 104 48.10 16.26 38.49
CA LYS A 104 46.77 16.38 37.87
C LYS A 104 46.50 15.33 36.79
N LYS A 105 47.53 14.61 36.32
CA LYS A 105 47.39 13.59 35.26
C LYS A 105 46.37 12.50 35.61
N ALA A 106 46.38 12.01 36.86
CA ALA A 106 45.45 10.98 37.31
C ALA A 106 43.98 11.43 37.24
N ALA A 107 43.70 12.70 37.55
CA ALA A 107 42.33 13.25 37.48
C ALA A 107 41.83 13.37 36.02
N TYR A 108 42.72 13.68 35.08
CA TYR A 108 42.37 13.68 33.65
C TYR A 108 42.23 12.27 33.09
N GLN A 109 43.08 11.32 33.52
CA GLN A 109 42.95 9.91 33.15
C GLN A 109 41.57 9.36 33.54
N GLY A 110 41.10 9.62 34.76
CA GLY A 110 39.76 9.21 35.17
C GLY A 110 38.62 9.81 34.31
N LYS A 111 38.81 10.99 33.72
CA LYS A 111 37.85 11.56 32.75
C LYS A 111 37.91 10.85 31.41
N VAL A 112 39.11 10.50 30.94
CA VAL A 112 39.33 9.73 29.71
C VAL A 112 38.64 8.37 29.82
N ASP A 113 38.90 7.62 30.91
CA ASP A 113 38.32 6.29 31.14
C ASP A 113 36.79 6.35 31.19
N ARG A 114 36.23 7.38 31.85
CA ARG A 114 34.78 7.61 31.88
C ARG A 114 34.22 7.86 30.48
N TYR A 115 34.84 8.74 29.70
CA TYR A 115 34.36 9.05 28.35
C TYR A 115 34.51 7.85 27.41
N GLU A 116 35.55 7.05 27.56
CA GLU A 116 35.73 5.81 26.79
C GLU A 116 34.60 4.82 27.09
N LYS A 117 34.26 4.62 28.36
CA LYS A 117 33.13 3.78 28.77
C LYS A 117 31.80 4.29 28.19
N GLU A 118 31.48 5.57 28.40
CA GLU A 118 30.24 6.19 27.89
C GLU A 118 30.15 6.09 26.36
N LYS A 119 31.27 6.31 25.66
CA LYS A 119 31.35 6.22 24.20
C LYS A 119 31.05 4.79 23.71
N ASN A 120 31.59 3.77 24.38
CA ASN A 120 31.32 2.37 24.03
C ASN A 120 29.86 1.98 24.27
N GLU A 121 29.24 2.46 25.35
CA GLU A 121 27.81 2.26 25.61
C GLU A 121 26.94 2.89 24.51
N ILE A 122 27.25 4.12 24.10
CA ILE A 122 26.55 4.81 23.00
C ILE A 122 26.72 4.06 21.68
N LYS A 123 27.92 3.54 21.40
CA LYS A 123 28.19 2.76 20.18
C LYS A 123 27.29 1.53 20.09
N VAL A 124 27.15 0.77 21.17
CA VAL A 124 26.28 -0.42 21.19
C VAL A 124 24.82 -0.05 20.90
N ILE A 125 24.34 1.08 21.42
CA ILE A 125 22.99 1.57 21.14
C ILE A 125 22.86 2.00 19.67
N ALA A 126 23.85 2.71 19.12
CA ALA A 126 23.87 3.13 17.73
C ALA A 126 23.83 1.92 16.78
N ASP A 127 24.71 0.94 16.99
CA ASP A 127 24.80 -0.29 16.18
C ASP A 127 23.48 -1.07 16.25
N LYS A 128 22.84 -1.14 17.42
CA LYS A 128 21.52 -1.79 17.57
C LYS A 128 20.44 -1.07 16.77
N LEU A 129 20.39 0.26 16.84
CA LEU A 129 19.40 1.05 16.10
C LEU A 129 19.60 0.96 14.59
N GLU A 130 20.84 0.87 14.11
CA GLU A 130 21.13 0.62 12.70
C GLU A 130 20.65 -0.76 12.24
N ALA A 131 20.87 -1.80 13.06
CA ALA A 131 20.37 -3.14 12.77
C ALA A 131 18.83 -3.20 12.72
N GLU A 132 18.16 -2.51 13.65
CA GLU A 132 16.70 -2.36 13.64
C GLU A 132 16.23 -1.60 12.38
N ALA A 133 16.88 -0.50 12.04
CA ALA A 133 16.55 0.28 10.84
C ALA A 133 16.69 -0.56 9.56
N ALA A 134 17.77 -1.34 9.43
CA ALA A 134 17.99 -2.22 8.29
C ALA A 134 16.94 -3.33 8.19
N THR A 135 16.49 -3.86 9.33
CA THR A 135 15.41 -4.87 9.37
C THR A 135 14.09 -4.29 8.88
N TRP A 136 13.76 -3.05 9.29
CA TRP A 136 12.56 -2.35 8.83
C TRP A 136 12.63 -1.98 7.35
N ASP A 137 13.79 -1.56 6.85
CA ASP A 137 13.97 -1.22 5.45
C ASP A 137 13.81 -2.46 4.56
N LYS A 138 14.39 -3.60 4.97
CA LYS A 138 14.20 -4.87 4.29
C LYS A 138 12.72 -5.30 4.26
N SER A 139 12.02 -5.16 5.38
CA SER A 139 10.58 -5.46 5.45
C SER A 139 9.75 -4.54 4.55
N SER A 140 10.16 -3.27 4.40
CA SER A 140 9.53 -2.32 3.47
C SER A 140 9.71 -2.75 2.02
N ASP A 141 10.93 -3.13 1.63
CA ASP A 141 11.24 -3.57 0.26
C ASP A 141 10.49 -4.86 -0.11
N GLU A 142 10.41 -5.83 0.79
CA GLU A 142 9.63 -7.06 0.57
C GLU A 142 8.14 -6.76 0.32
N GLN A 143 7.55 -5.82 1.06
CA GLN A 143 6.16 -5.38 0.82
C GLN A 143 6.03 -4.59 -0.49
N MET A 144 7.02 -3.78 -0.85
CA MET A 144 7.02 -3.01 -2.09
C MET A 144 7.07 -3.94 -3.32
N HIS A 145 7.80 -5.05 -3.24
CA HIS A 145 7.78 -6.08 -4.28
C HIS A 145 6.39 -6.69 -4.45
N GLN A 146 5.69 -7.00 -3.35
CA GLN A 146 4.31 -7.48 -3.43
C GLN A 146 3.35 -6.42 -3.98
N HIS A 147 3.48 -5.17 -3.54
CA HIS A 147 2.70 -4.05 -4.05
C HIS A 147 2.82 -3.91 -5.57
N HIS A 148 4.04 -4.04 -6.11
CA HIS A 148 4.27 -3.93 -7.55
C HIS A 148 3.50 -5.02 -8.33
N ARG A 149 3.42 -6.24 -7.78
CA ARG A 149 2.65 -7.35 -8.37
C ARG A 149 1.14 -7.08 -8.33
N TRP A 150 0.62 -6.61 -7.20
CA TRP A 150 -0.80 -6.23 -7.06
C TRP A 150 -1.17 -5.06 -7.97
N ALA A 151 -0.29 -4.08 -8.12
CA ALA A 151 -0.47 -2.94 -9.02
C ALA A 151 -0.56 -3.41 -10.49
N GLN A 152 0.37 -4.27 -10.93
CA GLN A 152 0.33 -4.87 -12.27
C GLN A 152 -0.96 -5.66 -12.52
N ALA A 153 -1.37 -6.51 -11.57
CA ALA A 153 -2.62 -7.27 -11.67
C ALA A 153 -3.85 -6.34 -11.77
N THR A 154 -3.88 -5.27 -10.99
CA THR A 154 -4.97 -4.28 -11.01
C THR A 154 -5.03 -3.54 -12.35
N THR A 155 -3.88 -3.14 -12.91
CA THR A 155 -3.82 -2.50 -14.24
C THR A 155 -4.31 -3.44 -15.35
N VAL A 156 -3.88 -4.70 -15.33
CA VAL A 156 -4.35 -5.70 -16.32
C VAL A 156 -5.87 -5.90 -16.20
N LEU A 157 -6.40 -5.95 -14.98
CA LEU A 157 -7.84 -6.05 -14.76
C LEU A 157 -8.59 -4.82 -15.29
N GLN A 158 -8.07 -3.61 -15.06
CA GLN A 158 -8.66 -2.38 -15.61
C GLN A 158 -8.66 -2.37 -17.14
N VAL A 159 -7.59 -2.82 -17.78
CA VAL A 159 -7.53 -2.97 -19.24
C VAL A 159 -8.56 -4.01 -19.73
N ALA A 160 -8.71 -5.13 -19.02
CA ALA A 160 -9.72 -6.14 -19.36
C ALA A 160 -11.16 -5.60 -19.26
N ILE A 161 -11.47 -4.83 -18.20
CA ILE A 161 -12.78 -4.17 -18.03
C ILE A 161 -13.02 -3.15 -19.16
N ALA A 162 -12.02 -2.33 -19.51
CA ALA A 162 -12.12 -1.36 -20.60
C ALA A 162 -12.37 -2.04 -21.95
N LEU A 163 -11.67 -3.13 -22.24
CA LEU A 163 -11.88 -3.93 -23.45
C LEU A 163 -13.27 -4.60 -23.47
N ALA A 164 -13.77 -5.09 -22.33
CA ALA A 164 -15.12 -5.64 -22.22
C ALA A 164 -16.19 -4.57 -22.48
N ALA A 165 -16.03 -3.35 -21.97
CA ALA A 165 -16.94 -2.23 -22.22
C ALA A 165 -16.98 -1.82 -23.71
N ILE A 166 -15.81 -1.76 -24.37
CA ILE A 166 -15.72 -1.52 -25.82
C ILE A 166 -16.41 -2.66 -26.60
N ALA A 167 -16.22 -3.91 -26.17
CA ALA A 167 -16.84 -5.06 -26.81
C ALA A 167 -18.38 -4.99 -26.77
N LEU A 168 -18.93 -4.60 -25.61
CA LEU A 168 -20.36 -4.41 -25.39
C LEU A 168 -20.96 -3.30 -26.24
N LEU A 169 -20.26 -2.17 -26.40
CA LEU A 169 -20.71 -1.03 -27.21
C LEU A 169 -20.77 -1.35 -28.71
N THR A 170 -19.96 -2.30 -29.20
CA THR A 170 -19.82 -2.56 -30.63
C THR A 170 -20.83 -3.61 -31.16
N ARG A 171 -21.52 -4.36 -30.29
CA ARG A 171 -22.54 -5.39 -30.64
C ARG A 171 -22.16 -6.35 -31.79
N LYS A 172 -20.88 -6.69 -31.92
CA LYS A 172 -20.38 -7.64 -32.94
C LYS A 172 -20.11 -9.01 -32.30
N ARG A 173 -20.71 -10.08 -32.83
CA ARG A 173 -20.53 -11.46 -32.31
C ARG A 173 -19.08 -11.96 -32.25
N TRP A 174 -18.19 -11.48 -33.12
CA TRP A 174 -16.76 -11.81 -33.05
C TRP A 174 -16.07 -11.14 -31.85
N LEU A 175 -16.59 -10.00 -31.41
CA LEU A 175 -16.13 -9.25 -30.23
C LEU A 175 -16.59 -9.91 -28.92
N GLU A 176 -17.69 -10.67 -28.94
CA GLU A 176 -18.15 -11.49 -27.80
C GLU A 176 -17.16 -12.61 -27.47
N TYR A 177 -16.64 -13.31 -28.49
CA TYR A 177 -15.56 -14.29 -28.29
C TYR A 177 -14.26 -13.63 -27.80
N GLY A 178 -13.97 -12.42 -28.29
CA GLY A 178 -12.84 -11.61 -27.81
C GLY A 178 -12.97 -11.24 -26.33
N MET A 179 -14.17 -10.90 -25.87
CA MET A 179 -14.45 -10.59 -24.46
C MET A 179 -14.21 -11.81 -23.55
N PHE A 180 -14.70 -13.00 -23.92
CA PHE A 180 -14.45 -14.21 -23.14
C PHE A 180 -12.96 -14.60 -23.12
N ALA A 181 -12.24 -14.40 -24.23
CA ALA A 181 -10.80 -14.62 -24.29
C ALA A 181 -10.03 -13.64 -23.38
N VAL A 182 -10.36 -12.35 -23.41
CA VAL A 182 -9.73 -11.33 -22.56
C VAL A 182 -10.08 -11.54 -21.07
N ALA A 183 -11.32 -11.92 -20.76
CA ALA A 183 -11.73 -12.28 -19.40
C ALA A 183 -10.99 -13.51 -18.89
N GLY A 184 -10.84 -14.55 -19.72
CA GLY A 184 -10.05 -15.74 -19.38
C GLY A 184 -8.57 -15.43 -19.15
N VAL A 185 -7.97 -14.59 -20.01
CA VAL A 185 -6.57 -14.14 -19.84
C VAL A 185 -6.42 -13.30 -18.56
N GLY A 186 -7.34 -12.39 -18.28
CA GLY A 186 -7.34 -11.60 -17.04
C GLY A 186 -7.43 -12.48 -15.78
N LEU A 187 -8.24 -13.53 -15.83
CA LEU A 187 -8.38 -14.50 -14.73
C LEU A 187 -7.10 -15.32 -14.55
N VAL A 188 -6.48 -15.78 -15.64
CA VAL A 188 -5.19 -16.50 -15.59
C VAL A 188 -4.06 -15.61 -15.06
N VAL A 189 -3.96 -14.36 -15.51
CA VAL A 189 -2.96 -13.41 -15.01
C VAL A 189 -3.20 -13.10 -13.53
N GLY A 190 -4.46 -12.92 -13.10
CA GLY A 190 -4.82 -12.73 -11.70
C GLY A 190 -4.45 -13.94 -10.83
N VAL A 191 -4.69 -15.16 -11.32
CA VAL A 191 -4.30 -16.40 -10.62
C VAL A 191 -2.79 -16.55 -10.52
N LEU A 192 -2.03 -16.23 -11.58
CA LEU A 192 -0.57 -16.25 -11.55
C LEU A 192 0.00 -15.21 -10.56
N ALA A 193 -0.61 -14.03 -10.49
CA ALA A 193 -0.24 -13.01 -9.51
C ALA A 193 -0.48 -13.48 -8.06
N VAL A 194 -1.60 -14.16 -7.80
CA VAL A 194 -1.93 -14.75 -6.48
C VAL A 194 -1.03 -15.93 -6.12
N LEU A 195 -0.67 -16.77 -7.09
CA LEU A 195 0.17 -17.96 -6.90
C LEU A 195 1.66 -17.63 -6.73
N HIS A 196 2.03 -16.36 -6.73
CA HIS A 196 3.40 -15.89 -6.59
C HIS A 196 4.37 -16.37 -7.70
N ILE A 197 3.87 -16.86 -8.84
CA ILE A 197 4.68 -17.23 -10.03
C ILE A 197 5.13 -15.98 -10.79
#